data_AF-A0A6I1QH25-F1
#
_entry.id   AF-A0A6I1QH25-F1
#
_cell.length_a   1.000
_cell.length_b   1.000
_cell.length_c   1.000
_cell.angle_alpha   90.00
_cell.angle_beta   90.00
_cell.angle_gamma   90.00
#
_symmetry.space_group_name_H-M   'P 1'
#
loop_
_entity.id
_entity.type
_entity.pdbx_description
1 polymer ?
#
loop_
_entity_poly.entity_id
_entity_poly.type
_entity_poly.pdbx_seq_one_letter_code
_entity_poly.pdbx_strand_id
1 'polypeptide(L)'
;MYLVLYCHNIGKTDYSFFETEDFDKDDGYIVRGKWPNEQAFRDYLPKEFPDLNDYHIVDLIAEGQHADSYTQSELLAKAQAVI
;
A
#
# COMPACT_ATOMS: atom_id res chain seq x y z
N MET A 1 9.62 -8.52 -3.15
CA MET A 1 8.51 -8.31 -2.19
C MET A 1 7.44 -7.45 -2.86
N TYR A 2 6.20 -7.39 -2.37
CA TYR A 2 5.19 -6.47 -2.90
C TYR A 2 4.86 -5.41 -1.85
N LEU A 3 4.68 -4.18 -2.31
CA LEU A 3 4.33 -3.05 -1.46
C LEU A 3 3.01 -2.45 -1.96
N VAL A 4 1.93 -2.61 -1.20
CA VAL A 4 0.63 -2.05 -1.58
C VAL A 4 0.46 -0.72 -0.89
N LEU A 5 0.19 0.34 -1.66
CA LEU A 5 0.01 1.71 -1.18
C LEU A 5 -1.46 2.10 -1.26
N TYR A 6 -2.06 2.63 -0.20
CA TYR A 6 -3.48 2.99 -0.22
C TYR A 6 -3.85 4.09 0.77
N CYS A 7 -5.04 4.66 0.62
CA CYS A 7 -5.56 5.75 1.46
C CYS A 7 -6.92 5.37 2.07
N HIS A 8 -6.98 5.21 3.38
CA HIS A 8 -8.16 4.69 4.11
C HIS A 8 -9.36 5.64 4.15
N ASN A 9 -9.13 6.95 4.12
CA ASN A 9 -10.17 7.94 4.37
C ASN A 9 -10.56 8.73 3.11
N ILE A 10 -11.87 8.95 2.94
CA ILE A 10 -12.45 9.96 2.03
C ILE A 10 -12.18 11.35 2.65
N GLY A 11 -10.90 11.70 2.70
CA GLY A 11 -10.34 12.87 3.38
C GLY A 11 -8.84 13.08 3.10
N LYS A 12 -8.16 12.08 2.52
CA LYS A 12 -6.76 12.16 2.03
C LYS A 12 -5.69 12.42 3.11
N THR A 13 -5.86 11.85 4.30
CA THR A 13 -4.92 12.06 5.43
C THR A 13 -4.48 10.77 6.14
N ASP A 14 -4.92 9.60 5.67
CA ASP A 14 -4.56 8.31 6.26
C ASP A 14 -4.03 7.41 5.13
N TYR A 15 -2.75 7.58 4.80
CA TYR A 15 -2.02 6.72 3.88
C TYR A 15 -1.41 5.54 4.65
N SER A 16 -1.36 4.38 4.02
CA SER A 16 -0.78 3.17 4.59
C SER A 16 -0.08 2.36 3.51
N PHE A 17 0.84 1.50 3.93
CA PHE A 17 1.35 0.42 3.10
C PHE A 17 1.36 -0.90 3.86
N PHE A 18 1.38 -2.00 3.13
CA PHE A 18 1.73 -3.31 3.68
C PHE A 18 2.57 -4.10 2.70
N GLU A 19 3.34 -5.04 3.26
CA GLU A 19 4.07 -6.05 2.52
C GLU A 19 3.11 -7.23 2.29
N THR A 20 3.06 -7.83 1.10
CA THR A 20 2.12 -8.96 0.85
C THR A 20 2.40 -10.20 1.71
N GLU A 21 3.61 -10.31 2.25
CA GLU A 21 3.97 -11.35 3.23
C GLU A 21 3.31 -11.13 4.59
N ASP A 22 2.95 -9.88 4.91
CA ASP A 22 2.15 -9.49 6.08
C ASP A 22 0.63 -9.56 5.81
N PHE A 23 0.20 -9.99 4.62
CA PHE A 23 -1.23 -10.09 4.30
C PHE A 23 -1.81 -11.40 4.85
N ASP A 24 -2.15 -11.40 6.14
CA ASP A 24 -2.93 -12.45 6.76
C ASP A 24 -4.41 -12.07 6.76
N LYS A 25 -5.26 -12.97 6.24
CA LYS A 25 -6.71 -12.77 6.15
C LYS A 25 -7.39 -12.78 7.51
N ASP A 26 -6.76 -13.40 8.52
CA ASP A 26 -7.28 -13.53 9.88
C ASP A 26 -6.77 -12.42 10.82
N ASP A 27 -5.53 -11.94 10.65
CA ASP A 27 -4.91 -10.91 11.52
C ASP A 27 -5.02 -9.47 10.98
N GLY A 28 -5.47 -9.30 9.73
CA GLY A 28 -5.63 -7.99 9.10
C GLY A 28 -4.31 -7.41 8.60
N TYR A 29 -4.32 -6.13 8.21
CA TYR A 29 -3.15 -5.42 7.72
C TYR A 29 -2.48 -4.61 8.83
N ILE A 30 -1.15 -4.48 8.76
CA ILE A 30 -0.39 -3.65 9.70
C ILE A 30 -0.31 -2.22 9.15
N VAL A 31 -1.00 -1.29 9.83
CA VAL A 31 -0.84 0.15 9.57
C VAL A 31 0.51 0.60 10.13
N ARG A 32 1.50 0.81 9.26
CA ARG A 32 2.85 1.23 9.68
C ARG A 32 3.04 2.73 9.87
N GLY A 33 2.05 3.57 9.52
CA GLY A 33 2.13 5.00 9.77
C GLY A 33 0.89 5.76 9.31
N LYS A 34 0.83 7.05 9.66
CA LYS A 34 -0.17 8.00 9.17
C LYS A 34 0.54 9.23 8.64
N TRP A 35 0.18 9.64 7.42
CA TRP A 35 0.80 10.79 6.76
C TRP A 35 -0.24 11.84 6.39
N PRO A 36 0.08 13.13 6.55
CA PRO A 36 -0.89 14.21 6.32
C PRO A 36 -1.24 14.42 4.84
N ASN A 37 -0.45 13.90 3.89
CA ASN A 37 -0.68 13.97 2.45
C ASN A 37 0.15 12.91 1.70
N GLU A 38 -0.17 12.71 0.42
CA GLU A 38 0.49 11.74 -0.46
C GLU A 38 1.99 12.01 -0.65
N GLN A 39 2.39 13.28 -0.72
CA GLN A 39 3.80 13.63 -0.90
C GLN A 39 4.64 13.18 0.29
N ALA A 40 4.18 13.47 1.52
CA ALA A 40 4.84 13.07 2.75
C ALA A 40 4.95 11.54 2.87
N PHE A 41 3.95 10.83 2.36
CA PHE A 41 3.96 9.37 2.28
C PHE A 41 4.99 8.85 1.26
N ARG A 42 4.97 9.37 0.02
CA ARG A 42 5.93 9.00 -1.02
C ARG A 42 7.37 9.34 -0.65
N ASP A 43 7.59 10.45 0.07
CA ASP A 43 8.91 10.84 0.60
C ASP A 43 9.38 9.92 1.75
N TYR A 44 8.47 9.22 2.42
CA TYR A 44 8.78 8.24 3.45
C TYR A 44 9.17 6.88 2.87
N LEU A 45 8.52 6.44 1.80
CA LEU A 45 8.77 5.13 1.17
C LEU A 45 10.27 4.82 0.94
N PRO A 46 11.09 5.70 0.33
CA PRO A 46 12.52 5.42 0.13
C PRO A 46 13.36 5.46 1.43
N LYS A 47 12.81 5.94 2.55
CA LYS A 47 13.50 5.91 3.86
C LYS A 47 13.32 4.57 4.56
N GLU A 48 12.14 3.98 4.45
CA GLU A 48 11.82 2.66 4.99
C GLU A 48 12.31 1.54 4.06
N PHE A 49 12.16 1.76 2.75
CA PHE A 49 12.49 0.83 1.69
C PHE A 49 13.57 1.47 0.79
N PRO A 50 14.86 1.40 1.17
CA PRO A 50 15.93 2.07 0.45
C PRO A 50 16.06 1.63 -1.02
N ASP A 51 15.66 0.40 -1.34
CA ASP A 51 15.64 -0.15 -2.70
C ASP A 51 14.21 -0.51 -3.15
N LEU A 52 13.39 0.52 -3.42
CA LEU A 52 12.02 0.35 -3.95
C LEU A 52 11.95 -0.47 -5.26
N ASN A 53 13.04 -0.60 -6.01
CA ASN A 53 13.11 -1.41 -7.23
C ASN A 53 13.03 -2.92 -6.96
N ASP A 54 13.34 -3.36 -5.73
CA ASP A 54 13.19 -4.76 -5.30
C ASP A 54 11.74 -5.07 -4.87
N TYR A 55 10.88 -4.04 -4.86
CA TYR A 55 9.47 -4.12 -4.52
C TYR A 55 8.58 -3.94 -5.75
N HIS A 56 7.62 -4.83 -5.91
CA HIS A 56 6.50 -4.62 -6.81
C HIS A 56 5.48 -3.71 -6.13
N ILE A 57 5.44 -2.43 -6.55
CA ILE A 57 4.56 -1.43 -5.94
C ILE A 57 3.17 -1.50 -6.58
N VAL A 58 2.14 -1.69 -5.76
CA VAL A 58 0.73 -1.59 -6.15
C VAL A 58 0.19 -0.27 -5.63
N ASP A 59 0.01 0.71 -6.52
CA ASP A 59 -0.51 2.02 -6.13
C ASP A 59 -2.04 2.05 -6.19
N LEU A 60 -2.67 1.95 -5.03
CA LEU A 60 -4.13 2.05 -4.82
C LEU A 60 -4.52 3.32 -4.10
N ILE A 61 -3.61 4.31 -3.98
CA ILE A 61 -3.88 5.57 -3.29
C ILE A 61 -5.09 6.27 -3.92
N ALA A 62 -5.18 6.26 -5.25
CA ALA A 62 -6.29 6.83 -6.01
C ALA A 62 -7.61 6.06 -5.82
N GLU A 63 -7.56 4.79 -5.43
CA GLU A 63 -8.75 3.96 -5.19
C GLU A 63 -9.39 4.23 -3.82
N GLY A 64 -8.65 4.88 -2.90
CA GLY A 64 -9.15 5.28 -1.60
C GLY A 64 -9.68 4.10 -0.77
N GLN A 65 -10.86 4.25 -0.17
CA GLN A 65 -11.49 3.22 0.67
C GLN A 65 -11.77 1.90 -0.08
N HIS A 66 -11.86 1.91 -1.42
CA HIS A 66 -12.01 0.68 -2.18
C HIS A 66 -10.79 -0.23 -2.05
N ALA A 67 -9.63 0.30 -1.68
CA ALA A 67 -8.44 -0.49 -1.45
C ALA A 67 -8.61 -1.52 -0.32
N ASP A 68 -9.39 -1.19 0.72
CA ASP A 68 -9.72 -2.10 1.82
C ASP A 68 -10.62 -3.28 1.37
N SER A 69 -11.19 -3.21 0.17
CA SER A 69 -12.08 -4.25 -0.37
C SER A 69 -11.31 -5.33 -1.13
N TYR A 70 -10.05 -5.07 -1.51
CA TYR A 70 -9.29 -6.02 -2.30
C TYR A 70 -8.75 -7.17 -1.46
N THR A 71 -8.93 -8.37 -1.98
CA THR A 71 -8.29 -9.57 -1.44
C THR A 71 -6.83 -9.65 -1.86
N GLN A 72 -6.02 -10.42 -1.12
CA GLN A 72 -4.62 -10.69 -1.45
C GLN A 72 -4.43 -11.09 -2.92
N SER A 73 -5.26 -12.00 -3.42
CA SER A 73 -5.17 -12.50 -4.79
C SER A 73 -5.43 -11.41 -5.84
N GLU A 74 -6.35 -10.48 -5.55
CA GLU A 74 -6.64 -9.33 -6.43
C GLU A 74 -5.48 -8.33 -6.43
N LEU A 75 -4.87 -8.08 -5.26
CA LEU A 75 -3.70 -7.22 -5.13
C LEU A 75 -2.48 -7.80 -5.86
N LEU A 76 -2.26 -9.10 -5.72
CA LEU A 76 -1.21 -9.82 -6.44
C LEU A 76 -1.43 -9.78 -7.95
N ALA A 77 -2.67 -9.93 -8.41
CA ALA A 77 -3.01 -9.81 -9.82
C ALA A 77 -2.77 -8.39 -10.37
N LYS A 78 -3.13 -7.35 -9.60
CA LYS A 78 -2.85 -5.95 -9.96
C LYS A 78 -1.35 -5.68 -10.03
N ALA A 79 -0.57 -6.22 -9.10
CA ALA A 79 0.88 -6.06 -9.09
C ALA A 79 1.56 -6.65 -10.34
N GLN A 80 1.08 -7.79 -10.82
CA GLN A 80 1.60 -8.45 -12.02
C GLN A 80 1.14 -7.77 -13.33
N ALA A 81 0.06 -6.98 -13.28
CA ALA A 81 -0.46 -6.25 -14.43
C ALA A 81 0.29 -4.93 -14.71
N VAL A 82 1.10 -4.45 -13.76
CA VAL A 82 2.01 -3.31 -13.97
C VAL A 82 3.28 -3.83 -14.64
N ILE A 83 3.23 -3.95 -15.97
CA ILE A 83 4.39 -4.21 -16.86
C ILE A 83 4.59 -3.00 -17.77
#